data_AF-A0A935JT75-F1
#
_entry.id   AF-A0A935JT75-F1
#
_cell.length_a   1.000
_cell.length_b   1.000
_cell.length_c   1.000
_cell.angle_alpha   90.00
_cell.angle_beta   90.00
_cell.angle_gamma   90.00
#
_symmetry.space_group_name_H-M   'P 1'
#
loop_
_entity.id
_entity.type
_entity.pdbx_description
1 polymer ?
#
loop_
_entity_poly.entity_id
_entity_poly.type
_entity_poly.pdbx_seq_one_letter_code
_entity_poly.pdbx_strand_id
1 'polypeptide(L)'
;MFCPKCGKADQSAETYCRQCGTFLPDLSKPAKRESPPEENIKVNTVLSMMTVIVSFTLAILLYIFLGFRETTHPLIYATAGLLIAMGAWHIQTFIRARRLKRQWKRRVGQTENELGVIGSVTSGKQLETPDFENMVPASVTDHTTRHLVEKPRSSQT
;
A
#
# COMPACT_ATOMS: atom_id res chain seq x y z
N MET A 1 -29.33 -9.93 8.91
CA MET A 1 -28.59 -9.20 9.97
C MET A 1 -29.24 -7.84 10.23
N PHE A 2 -28.95 -7.22 11.36
CA PHE A 2 -29.48 -5.91 11.75
C PHE A 2 -28.58 -4.77 11.30
N CYS A 3 -29.17 -3.63 10.92
CA CYS A 3 -28.39 -2.42 10.64
C CYS A 3 -27.99 -1.70 11.94
N PRO A 4 -26.69 -1.42 12.18
CA PRO A 4 -26.23 -0.78 13.41
C PRO A 4 -26.66 0.69 13.53
N LYS A 5 -27.04 1.35 12.43
CA LYS A 5 -27.49 2.76 12.47
C LYS A 5 -29.00 2.93 12.66
N CYS A 6 -29.82 2.07 12.05
CA CYS A 6 -31.28 2.26 12.04
C CYS A 6 -32.07 1.08 12.65
N GLY A 7 -31.40 0.01 13.07
CA GLY A 7 -32.03 -1.14 13.73
C GLY A 7 -32.86 -2.05 12.83
N LYS A 8 -32.97 -1.78 11.52
CA LYS A 8 -33.79 -2.59 10.61
C LYS A 8 -33.25 -4.02 10.49
N ALA A 9 -34.15 -5.00 10.66
CA ALA A 9 -33.88 -6.43 10.49
C ALA A 9 -33.83 -6.86 9.00
N ASP A 10 -33.53 -8.13 8.76
CA ASP A 10 -33.59 -8.80 7.44
C ASP A 10 -32.79 -8.14 6.31
N GLN A 11 -31.60 -7.62 6.61
CA GLN A 11 -30.64 -7.18 5.58
C GLN A 11 -29.62 -8.30 5.26
N SER A 12 -29.20 -8.37 3.99
CA SER A 12 -28.17 -9.29 3.47
C SER A 12 -26.76 -8.72 3.63
N ALA A 13 -25.77 -9.58 3.91
CA ALA A 13 -24.36 -9.20 4.00
C ALA A 13 -23.86 -8.56 2.70
N GLU A 14 -22.90 -7.63 2.80
CA GLU A 14 -22.29 -6.94 1.65
C GLU A 14 -23.26 -6.06 0.83
N THR A 15 -24.36 -5.61 1.45
CA THR A 15 -25.33 -4.71 0.81
C THR A 15 -25.53 -3.42 1.58
N TYR A 16 -26.10 -2.41 0.93
CA TYR A 16 -26.48 -1.16 1.58
C TYR A 16 -27.83 -1.29 2.27
N CYS A 17 -27.96 -0.66 3.45
CA CYS A 17 -29.24 -0.60 4.15
C CYS A 17 -30.30 0.12 3.30
N ARG A 18 -31.45 -0.51 3.10
CA ARG A 18 -32.57 0.08 2.34
C ARG A 18 -33.22 1.30 3.02
N GLN A 19 -32.93 1.57 4.30
CA GLN A 19 -33.54 2.67 5.04
C GLN A 19 -32.59 3.86 5.26
N CYS A 20 -31.33 3.59 5.62
CA CYS A 20 -30.35 4.66 5.93
C CYS A 20 -29.16 4.73 4.96
N GLY A 21 -29.12 3.87 3.94
CA GLY A 21 -28.08 3.88 2.91
C GLY A 21 -26.66 3.54 3.37
N THR A 22 -26.48 3.05 4.60
CA THR A 22 -25.15 2.67 5.12
C THR A 22 -24.75 1.28 4.60
N PHE A 23 -23.50 1.09 4.20
CA PHE A 23 -22.98 -0.22 3.79
C PHE A 23 -22.87 -1.18 4.99
N LEU A 24 -23.39 -2.40 4.86
CA LEU A 24 -23.31 -3.42 5.90
C LEU A 24 -22.23 -4.44 5.53
N PRO A 25 -21.03 -4.38 6.13
CA PRO A 25 -20.01 -5.39 5.90
C PRO A 25 -20.46 -6.74 6.45
N ASP A 26 -20.01 -7.81 5.81
CA ASP A 26 -20.22 -9.16 6.33
C ASP A 26 -19.38 -9.37 7.58
N LEU A 27 -20.02 -9.35 8.75
CA LEU A 27 -19.36 -9.62 10.04
C LEU A 27 -19.07 -11.12 10.23
N SER A 28 -19.69 -12.00 9.44
CA SER A 28 -19.47 -13.45 9.52
C SER A 28 -18.20 -13.90 8.80
N LYS A 29 -17.74 -13.11 7.82
CA LYS A 29 -16.44 -13.30 7.19
C LYS A 29 -15.40 -12.54 8.01
N PRO A 30 -14.30 -13.17 8.45
CA PRO A 30 -13.19 -12.42 8.99
C PRO A 30 -12.78 -11.38 7.95
N ALA A 31 -12.71 -10.10 8.35
CA ALA A 31 -12.29 -9.02 7.48
C ALA A 31 -11.08 -9.52 6.69
N LYS A 32 -11.19 -9.55 5.35
CA LYS A 32 -10.14 -10.03 4.46
C LYS A 32 -8.92 -9.18 4.78
N ARG A 33 -8.02 -9.69 5.62
CA ARG A 33 -6.81 -8.98 6.02
C ARG A 33 -6.11 -8.68 4.70
N GLU A 34 -5.94 -7.39 4.40
CA GLU A 34 -5.03 -6.98 3.34
C GLU A 34 -3.75 -7.77 3.57
N SER A 35 -3.37 -8.59 2.57
CA SER A 35 -2.16 -9.39 2.70
C SER A 35 -1.04 -8.44 3.07
N PRO A 36 -0.24 -8.76 4.09
CA PRO A 36 0.80 -7.85 4.54
C PRO A 36 1.64 -7.47 3.32
N PRO A 37 1.96 -6.18 3.11
CA PRO A 37 2.67 -5.73 1.90
C PRO A 37 3.98 -6.48 1.67
N GLU A 38 4.53 -7.11 2.71
CA GLU A 38 5.66 -8.03 2.65
C GLU A 38 5.47 -9.24 1.70
N GLU A 39 4.27 -9.82 1.64
CA GLU A 39 4.00 -10.98 0.80
C GLU A 39 3.99 -10.59 -0.68
N ASN A 40 3.33 -9.48 -1.01
CA ASN A 40 3.29 -8.93 -2.37
C ASN A 40 4.71 -8.56 -2.87
N ILE A 41 5.56 -8.03 -1.99
CA ILE A 41 6.97 -7.74 -2.33
C ILE A 41 7.74 -9.04 -2.60
N LYS A 42 7.54 -10.10 -1.82
CA LYS A 42 8.21 -11.39 -2.04
C LYS A 42 7.80 -12.01 -3.39
N VAL A 43 6.51 -12.07 -3.69
CA VAL A 43 6.00 -12.64 -4.94
C VAL A 43 6.53 -11.86 -6.15
N ASN A 44 6.45 -10.52 -6.12
CA ASN A 44 6.97 -9.69 -7.20
C ASN A 44 8.50 -9.82 -7.39
N THR A 45 9.23 -10.02 -6.28
CA THR A 45 10.68 -10.26 -6.32
C THR A 45 11.01 -11.59 -6.98
N VAL A 46 10.30 -12.67 -6.61
CA VAL A 46 10.50 -13.99 -7.20
C VAL A 46 10.17 -13.97 -8.68
N LEU A 47 9.03 -13.37 -9.04
CA LEU A 47 8.60 -13.23 -10.43
C LEU A 47 9.66 -12.49 -11.26
N SER A 48 10.15 -11.35 -10.77
CA SER A 48 11.19 -10.57 -11.45
C SER A 48 12.49 -11.37 -11.64
N MET A 49 12.91 -12.16 -10.66
CA MET A 49 14.10 -12.99 -10.78
C MET A 49 13.94 -14.11 -11.82
N MET A 50 12.77 -14.75 -11.87
CA MET A 50 12.47 -15.75 -12.90
C MET A 50 12.49 -15.11 -14.30
N THR A 51 11.91 -13.93 -14.48
CA THR A 51 11.93 -13.21 -15.75
C THR A 51 13.35 -12.87 -16.20
N VAL A 52 14.22 -12.39 -15.29
CA VAL A 52 15.62 -12.11 -15.61
C VAL A 52 16.32 -13.38 -16.09
N ILE A 53 16.21 -14.49 -15.34
CA ILE A 53 16.83 -15.76 -15.72
C ILE A 53 16.37 -16.21 -17.10
N VAL A 54 15.05 -16.24 -17.35
CA VAL A 54 14.48 -16.66 -18.63
C VAL A 54 14.92 -15.75 -19.78
N SER A 55 14.96 -14.42 -19.57
CA SER A 55 15.39 -13.48 -20.61
C SER A 55 16.87 -13.66 -20.98
N PHE A 56 17.75 -13.89 -20.00
CA PHE A 56 19.17 -14.09 -20.23
C PHE A 56 19.45 -15.44 -20.86
N THR A 57 18.78 -16.52 -20.40
CA THR A 57 18.95 -17.84 -21.02
C THR A 57 18.48 -17.83 -22.47
N LEU A 58 17.36 -17.17 -22.78
CA LEU A 58 16.88 -17.05 -24.16
C LEU A 58 17.82 -16.21 -25.03
N ALA A 59 18.33 -15.09 -24.51
CA ALA A 59 19.30 -14.26 -25.22
C ALA A 59 20.62 -15.02 -25.51
N ILE A 60 21.13 -15.77 -24.52
CA ILE A 60 22.33 -16.61 -24.68
C ILE A 60 22.09 -17.71 -25.70
N LEU A 61 20.94 -18.39 -25.64
CA LEU A 61 20.59 -19.43 -26.62
C LEU A 61 20.52 -18.85 -28.03
N LEU A 62 19.85 -17.71 -28.23
CA LEU A 62 19.81 -17.03 -29.52
C LEU A 62 21.22 -16.68 -30.02
N TYR A 63 22.09 -16.20 -29.12
CA TYR A 63 23.46 -15.85 -29.47
C TYR A 63 24.30 -17.07 -29.87
N ILE A 64 24.22 -18.18 -29.12
CA ILE A 64 24.99 -19.40 -29.39
C ILE A 64 24.51 -20.06 -30.69
N PHE A 65 23.18 -20.19 -30.87
CA PHE A 65 22.62 -20.94 -32.01
C PHE A 65 22.58 -20.13 -33.31
N LEU A 66 22.39 -18.81 -33.24
CA LEU A 66 22.17 -17.98 -34.43
C LEU A 66 23.25 -16.90 -34.62
N GLY A 67 24.05 -16.57 -33.61
CA GLY A 67 25.00 -15.45 -33.68
C GLY A 67 26.20 -15.68 -34.60
N PHE A 68 26.57 -16.94 -34.86
CA PHE A 68 27.74 -17.31 -35.68
C PHE A 68 27.41 -17.65 -37.14
N ARG A 69 26.17 -17.43 -37.59
CA ARG A 69 25.76 -17.72 -38.96
C ARG A 69 25.85 -16.43 -39.80
N GLU A 70 26.56 -16.47 -40.92
CA GLU A 70 26.77 -15.31 -41.81
C GLU A 70 25.46 -14.82 -42.46
N THR A 71 24.43 -15.66 -42.49
CA THR A 71 23.11 -15.35 -43.09
C THR A 71 22.04 -14.99 -42.05
N THR A 72 22.44 -14.62 -40.83
CA THR A 72 21.50 -14.30 -39.75
C THR A 72 20.81 -12.96 -39.99
N HIS A 73 19.47 -12.97 -40.00
CA HIS A 73 18.66 -11.76 -40.18
C HIS A 73 18.90 -10.76 -39.04
N PRO A 74 19.03 -9.45 -39.32
CA PRO A 74 19.31 -8.42 -38.31
C PRO A 74 18.28 -8.35 -37.17
N LEU A 75 17.06 -8.85 -37.40
CA LEU A 75 16.01 -8.97 -36.40
C LEU A 75 16.44 -9.78 -35.18
N ILE A 76 17.31 -10.78 -35.34
CA ILE A 76 17.77 -11.63 -34.22
C ILE A 76 18.67 -10.85 -33.26
N TYR A 77 19.51 -9.96 -33.78
CA TYR A 77 20.32 -9.08 -32.93
C TYR A 77 19.45 -8.03 -32.24
N ALA A 78 18.41 -7.52 -32.93
CA ALA A 78 17.45 -6.60 -32.32
C ALA A 78 16.66 -7.25 -31.17
N THR A 79 16.20 -8.50 -31.34
CA THR A 79 15.50 -9.23 -30.28
C THR A 79 16.43 -9.58 -29.12
N ALA A 80 17.66 -10.01 -29.38
CA ALA A 80 18.67 -10.23 -28.35
C ALA A 80 18.96 -8.94 -27.55
N GLY A 81 19.11 -7.80 -28.24
CA GLY A 81 19.28 -6.49 -27.62
C GLY A 81 18.08 -6.09 -26.74
N LEU A 82 16.85 -6.34 -27.21
CA LEU A 82 15.63 -6.07 -26.45
C LEU A 82 15.55 -6.94 -25.18
N LEU A 83 15.91 -8.22 -25.27
CA LEU A 83 15.93 -9.12 -24.11
C LEU A 83 16.95 -8.67 -23.06
N ILE A 84 18.13 -8.24 -23.50
CA ILE A 84 19.16 -7.68 -22.60
C ILE A 84 18.66 -6.39 -21.95
N ALA A 85 18.01 -5.50 -22.71
CA ALA A 85 17.46 -4.25 -22.18
C ALA A 85 16.37 -4.51 -21.14
N MET A 86 15.46 -5.46 -21.38
CA MET A 86 14.47 -5.89 -20.39
C MET A 86 15.12 -6.49 -19.14
N GLY A 87 16.14 -7.34 -19.32
CA GLY A 87 16.92 -7.90 -18.22
C GLY A 87 17.57 -6.81 -17.36
N ALA A 88 18.20 -5.81 -17.98
CA ALA A 88 18.80 -4.67 -17.32
C ALA A 88 17.77 -3.83 -16.54
N TRP A 89 16.59 -3.59 -17.13
CA TRP A 89 15.48 -2.91 -16.48
C TRP A 89 15.02 -3.62 -15.20
N HIS A 90 14.81 -4.95 -15.27
CA HIS A 90 14.44 -5.75 -14.09
C HIS A 90 15.55 -5.79 -13.03
N ILE A 91 16.82 -5.80 -13.42
CA ILE A 91 17.94 -5.68 -12.48
C ILE A 91 17.90 -4.32 -11.77
N GLN A 92 17.62 -3.23 -12.50
CA GLN A 92 17.53 -1.89 -11.92
C GLN A 92 16.38 -1.79 -10.91
N THR A 93 15.18 -2.29 -11.23
CA THR A 93 14.04 -2.31 -10.31
C THR A 93 14.35 -3.16 -9.08
N PHE A 94 15.02 -4.29 -9.25
CA PHE A 94 15.45 -5.14 -8.16
C PHE A 94 16.48 -4.46 -7.24
N ILE A 95 17.44 -3.72 -7.78
CA ILE A 95 18.40 -2.94 -6.98
C ILE A 95 17.66 -1.86 -6.17
N ARG A 96 16.69 -1.16 -6.77
CA ARG A 96 15.87 -0.16 -6.06
C ARG A 96 15.08 -0.81 -4.92
N ALA A 97 14.44 -1.94 -5.16
CA ALA A 97 13.72 -2.71 -4.13
C ALA A 97 14.67 -3.16 -2.99
N ARG A 98 15.88 -3.65 -3.33
CA ARG A 98 16.90 -4.01 -2.32
C ARG A 98 17.37 -2.80 -1.51
N ARG A 99 17.55 -1.63 -2.13
CA ARG A 99 17.94 -0.40 -1.43
C ARG A 99 16.86 0.04 -0.45
N LEU A 100 15.58 0.01 -0.86
CA LEU A 100 14.44 0.30 0.02
C LEU A 100 14.38 -0.68 1.20
N LYS A 101 14.56 -1.99 0.94
CA LYS A 101 14.61 -2.99 1.99
C LYS A 101 15.77 -2.77 2.98
N ARG A 102 16.94 -2.35 2.48
CA ARG A 102 18.08 -1.99 3.35
C ARG A 102 17.76 -0.76 4.22
N GLN A 103 17.09 0.25 3.67
CA GLN A 103 16.68 1.43 4.43
C GLN A 103 15.64 1.09 5.49
N TRP A 104 14.64 0.26 5.16
CA TRP A 104 13.66 -0.24 6.12
C TRP A 104 14.31 -1.05 7.23
N LYS A 105 15.21 -1.99 6.90
CA LYS A 105 15.93 -2.78 7.92
C LYS A 105 16.74 -1.88 8.87
N ARG A 106 17.34 -0.79 8.37
CA ARG A 106 18.03 0.20 9.22
C ARG A 106 17.06 0.96 10.13
N ARG A 107 15.88 1.35 9.64
CA ARG A 107 14.86 2.04 10.45
C ARG A 107 14.29 1.13 11.54
N VAL A 108 13.90 -0.10 11.19
CA VAL A 108 13.38 -1.07 12.17
C VAL A 108 14.43 -1.39 13.24
N GLY A 109 15.69 -1.63 12.85
CA GLY A 109 16.76 -1.87 13.83
C GLY A 109 17.07 -0.64 14.70
N GLN A 110 16.86 0.58 14.21
CA GLN A 110 16.99 1.79 15.03
C GLN A 110 15.83 1.93 16.02
N THR A 111 14.59 1.63 15.59
CA THR A 111 13.42 1.58 16.47
C THR A 111 13.54 0.48 17.54
N GLU A 112 14.06 -0.70 17.19
CA GLU A 112 14.34 -1.77 18.16
C GLU A 112 15.44 -1.38 19.14
N ASN A 113 16.47 -0.65 18.71
CA ASN A 113 17.52 -0.15 19.61
C ASN A 113 17.02 1.00 20.49
N GLU A 114 16.15 1.89 20.00
CA GLU A 114 15.48 2.90 20.85
C GLU A 114 14.50 2.25 21.84
N LEU A 115 13.71 1.25 21.44
CA LEU A 115 12.89 0.47 22.37
C LEU A 115 13.73 -0.36 23.35
N GLY A 116 14.91 -0.83 22.95
CA GLY A 116 15.85 -1.53 23.85
C GLY A 116 16.45 -0.60 24.91
N VAL A 117 16.57 0.70 24.62
CA VAL A 117 16.99 1.74 25.57
C VAL A 117 15.80 2.26 26.40
N ILE A 118 14.57 2.12 25.90
CA ILE A 118 13.30 2.49 26.57
C ILE A 118 12.50 1.21 26.93
N GLY A 119 13.04 0.35 27.83
CA GLY A 119 12.32 -0.74 28.51
C GLY A 119 12.11 -2.03 27.69
N SER A 120 12.41 -3.24 28.15
CA SER A 120 12.07 -3.86 29.45
C SER A 120 10.72 -3.45 30.07
N VAL A 121 9.82 -2.84 29.30
CA VAL A 121 8.41 -2.69 29.70
C VAL A 121 7.59 -3.44 28.67
N THR A 122 7.20 -4.64 29.10
CA THR A 122 6.18 -5.54 28.56
C THR A 122 5.17 -4.89 27.61
N SER A 123 5.49 -4.88 26.32
CA SER A 123 4.55 -4.61 25.23
C SER A 123 3.66 -5.84 25.00
N GLY A 124 2.84 -6.15 26.00
CA GLY A 124 2.02 -7.36 26.02
C GLY A 124 0.78 -7.27 26.90
N LYS A 125 0.24 -6.07 27.14
CA LYS A 125 -1.15 -5.80 27.58
C LYS A 125 -1.33 -4.31 27.81
N GLN A 126 -2.54 -3.82 27.54
CA GLN A 126 -3.03 -2.44 27.68
C GLN A 126 -2.57 -1.46 26.60
N LEU A 127 -3.48 -1.20 25.66
CA LEU A 127 -3.66 0.16 25.18
C LEU A 127 -3.81 1.05 26.41
N GLU A 128 -2.90 1.99 26.60
CA GLU A 128 -3.05 3.02 27.62
C GLU A 128 -4.38 3.75 27.37
N THR A 129 -5.14 3.91 28.44
CA THR A 129 -6.37 4.70 28.47
C THR A 129 -6.03 6.09 27.92
N PRO A 130 -6.77 6.61 26.93
CA PRO A 130 -6.45 7.90 26.33
C PRO A 130 -6.37 8.97 27.42
N ASP A 131 -5.19 9.57 27.55
CA ASP A 131 -4.96 10.66 28.49
C ASP A 131 -5.55 11.95 27.92
N PHE A 132 -6.59 12.44 28.58
CA PHE A 132 -7.34 13.63 28.18
C PHE A 132 -6.86 14.89 28.90
N GLU A 133 -5.81 14.84 29.73
CA GLU A 133 -5.32 16.02 30.46
C GLU A 133 -4.85 17.16 29.53
N ASN A 134 -4.45 16.84 28.30
CA ASN A 134 -4.08 17.83 27.27
C ASN A 134 -5.05 17.86 26.07
N MET A 135 -6.28 17.39 26.24
CA MET A 135 -7.29 17.53 25.19
C MET A 135 -7.70 19.00 25.10
N VAL A 136 -7.23 19.68 24.04
CA VAL A 136 -7.66 21.03 23.71
C VAL A 136 -9.19 21.01 23.56
N PRO A 137 -9.95 21.82 24.32
CA PRO A 137 -11.40 21.83 24.22
C PRO A 137 -11.82 22.19 22.80
N ALA A 138 -12.87 21.53 22.31
CA ALA A 138 -13.43 21.71 20.95
C ALA A 138 -14.06 23.10 20.70
N SER A 139 -13.65 24.14 21.43
CA SER A 139 -14.20 25.50 21.35
C SER A 139 -13.47 26.42 20.36
N VAL A 140 -12.45 25.93 19.65
CA VAL A 140 -11.74 26.74 18.64
C VAL A 140 -12.60 27.00 17.39
N THR A 141 -13.75 26.34 17.22
CA THR A 141 -14.66 26.58 16.09
C THR A 141 -15.76 27.62 16.34
N ASP A 142 -15.98 28.08 17.58
CA ASP A 142 -17.12 28.97 17.88
C ASP A 142 -16.82 30.47 17.69
N HIS A 143 -15.55 30.88 17.67
CA HIS A 143 -15.22 32.30 17.55
C HIS A 143 -15.18 32.85 16.12
N THR A 144 -15.07 32.01 15.09
CA THR A 144 -14.86 32.49 13.71
C THR A 144 -16.18 32.67 12.91
N THR A 145 -17.29 32.10 13.36
CA THR A 145 -18.59 32.16 12.66
C THR A 145 -19.50 33.31 13.10
N ARG A 146 -19.15 34.05 14.17
CA ARG A 146 -20.02 35.12 14.71
C ARG A 146 -20.05 36.41 13.87
N HIS A 147 -19.13 36.59 12.93
CA HIS A 147 -19.02 37.82 12.13
C HIS A 147 -19.81 37.83 10.80
N LEU A 148 -20.62 36.80 10.50
CA LEU A 148 -21.36 36.71 9.24
C LEU A 148 -22.85 37.12 9.29
N VAL A 149 -23.38 37.51 10.46
CA VAL A 149 -24.84 37.78 10.60
C VAL A 149 -25.23 39.25 10.39
N GLU A 150 -24.28 40.19 10.31
CA GLU A 150 -24.63 41.61 10.20
C GLU A 150 -24.60 42.12 8.75
N LYS A 151 -25.63 41.75 7.97
CA LYS A 151 -25.99 42.49 6.75
C LYS A 151 -27.34 43.17 6.97
N PRO A 152 -27.40 44.51 7.08
CA PRO A 152 -28.67 45.22 7.24
C PRO A 152 -29.54 45.08 5.99
N ARG A 153 -30.82 44.75 6.21
CA ARG A 153 -31.90 44.87 5.21
C ARG A 153 -32.07 46.35 4.87
N SER A 154 -31.56 46.77 3.71
CA SER A 154 -31.98 48.03 3.09
C SER A 154 -33.36 47.85 2.47
N SER A 155 -34.33 48.52 3.07
CA SER A 155 -35.67 48.80 2.54
C SER A 155 -35.59 49.77 1.36
N GLN A 156 -36.11 49.34 0.20
CA GLN A 156 -36.62 50.13 -0.92
C GLN A 156 -37.63 49.19 -1.62
N THR A 157 -38.87 49.52 -1.93
CA THR A 157 -39.70 50.73 -1.89
C THR A 157 -41.15 50.26 -1.99
#